data_AF-A0A4R6ALH2-F1
#
_entry.id   AF-A0A4R6ALH2-F1
#
_cell.length_a   1.000
_cell.length_b   1.000
_cell.length_c   1.000
_cell.angle_alpha   90.00
_cell.angle_beta   90.00
_cell.angle_gamma   90.00
#
_symmetry.space_group_name_H-M   'P 1'
#
loop_
_entity.id
_entity.type
_entity.pdbx_description
1 polymer ?
#
loop_
_entity_poly.entity_id
_entity_poly.type
_entity_poly.pdbx_seq_one_letter_code
_entity_poly.pdbx_strand_id
1 'polypeptide(L)'
;MNLAAAFLVLVSLSQDFNLSSALIQTSWIIVSLIGLAKRVFLQHSVTMTAEEAALSRNAFPSFSRVQARRILDLGHWVNLAPGTLLTTEGVPVRTLNYMLSGEAKVICAGQEIATINSGFIGEINVLSEGAATATVCVSQPSRAFLVSARALKSVVQFDYEQHSFLVSDLRNDTGRKLQSLNADLSKSYPNT
;
A
#
# COMPACT_ATOMS: atom_id res chain seq x y z
N MET A 1 -27.94 43.22 -39.87
CA MET A 1 -27.86 43.83 -38.52
C MET A 1 -26.78 43.18 -37.63
N ASN A 2 -26.51 41.86 -37.73
CA ASN A 2 -25.55 41.16 -36.86
C ASN A 2 -24.06 41.50 -37.10
N LEU A 3 -23.67 41.88 -38.32
CA LEU A 3 -22.25 42.15 -38.65
C LEU A 3 -21.72 43.43 -37.97
N ALA A 4 -22.53 44.49 -37.95
CA ALA A 4 -22.17 45.76 -37.31
C ALA A 4 -22.10 45.61 -35.78
N ALA A 5 -23.02 44.83 -35.18
CA ALA A 5 -22.99 44.50 -33.77
C ALA A 5 -21.73 43.67 -33.41
N ALA A 6 -21.38 42.67 -34.23
CA ALA A 6 -20.17 41.87 -34.03
C ALA A 6 -18.88 42.73 -34.16
N PHE A 7 -18.85 43.67 -35.10
CA PHE A 7 -17.71 44.58 -35.27
C PHE A 7 -17.54 45.55 -34.08
N LEU A 8 -18.64 46.12 -33.57
CA LEU A 8 -18.60 46.99 -32.38
C LEU A 8 -18.14 46.24 -31.12
N VAL A 9 -18.56 44.97 -30.95
CA VAL A 9 -18.08 44.10 -29.87
C VAL A 9 -16.58 43.80 -30.02
N LEU A 10 -16.12 43.54 -31.25
CA LEU A 10 -14.70 43.31 -31.53
C LEU A 10 -13.83 44.54 -31.20
N VAL A 11 -14.31 45.74 -31.57
CA VAL A 11 -13.63 47.01 -31.28
C VAL A 11 -13.65 47.32 -29.78
N SER A 12 -14.75 47.03 -29.08
CA SER A 12 -14.86 47.20 -27.62
C SER A 12 -13.90 46.27 -26.86
N LEU A 13 -13.78 45.00 -27.28
CA LEU A 13 -12.79 44.07 -26.73
C LEU A 13 -11.34 44.50 -27.00
N SER A 14 -11.11 45.28 -28.06
CA SER A 14 -9.81 45.83 -28.40
C SER A 14 -9.48 47.14 -27.68
N GLN A 15 -10.48 47.95 -27.31
CA GLN A 15 -10.26 49.23 -26.61
C GLN A 15 -10.02 49.06 -25.10
N ASP A 16 -10.69 48.09 -24.47
CA ASP A 16 -10.47 47.73 -23.06
C ASP A 16 -9.60 46.46 -22.93
N PHE A 17 -8.75 46.20 -23.92
CA PHE A 17 -7.82 45.07 -23.88
C PHE A 17 -6.79 45.32 -22.78
N ASN A 18 -7.12 44.84 -21.59
CA ASN A 18 -6.24 44.88 -20.45
C ASN A 18 -5.18 43.79 -20.61
N LEU A 19 -4.13 44.12 -21.36
CA LEU A 19 -2.96 43.28 -21.59
C LEU A 19 -2.40 42.75 -20.25
N SER A 20 -2.44 43.57 -19.20
CA SER A 20 -2.01 43.17 -17.85
C SER A 20 -2.87 42.03 -17.29
N SER A 21 -4.20 42.11 -17.43
CA SER A 21 -5.11 41.03 -17.03
C SER A 21 -4.90 39.75 -17.85
N ALA A 22 -4.68 39.86 -19.15
CA ALA A 22 -4.39 38.71 -20.01
C ALA A 22 -3.05 38.04 -19.63
N LEU A 23 -2.02 38.84 -19.32
CA LEU A 23 -0.72 38.35 -18.85
C LEU A 23 -0.83 37.66 -17.49
N ILE A 24 -1.61 38.21 -16.56
CA ILE A 24 -1.84 37.61 -15.25
C ILE A 24 -2.60 36.28 -15.40
N GLN A 25 -3.67 36.24 -16.21
CA GLN A 25 -4.46 35.03 -16.43
C GLN A 25 -3.65 33.93 -17.11
N THR A 26 -2.85 34.26 -18.14
CA THR A 26 -1.96 33.30 -18.79
C THR A 26 -0.91 32.74 -17.84
N SER A 27 -0.38 33.56 -16.93
CA SER A 27 0.52 33.09 -15.86
C SER A 27 -0.16 32.07 -14.94
N TRP A 28 -1.38 32.35 -14.47
CA TRP A 28 -2.15 31.40 -13.64
C TRP A 28 -2.45 30.08 -14.35
N ILE A 29 -2.77 30.14 -15.65
CA ILE A 29 -3.00 28.96 -16.48
C ILE A 29 -1.71 28.14 -16.60
N ILE A 30 -0.57 28.78 -16.85
CA ILE A 30 0.73 28.11 -16.96
C ILE A 30 1.12 27.45 -15.61
N VAL A 31 1.00 28.15 -14.49
CA VAL A 31 1.30 27.59 -13.15
C VAL A 31 0.40 26.38 -12.87
N SER A 32 -0.88 26.47 -13.21
CA SER A 32 -1.84 25.38 -13.04
C SER A 32 -1.50 24.17 -13.92
N LEU A 33 -1.15 24.40 -15.19
CA LEU A 33 -0.73 23.37 -16.14
C LEU A 33 0.55 22.68 -15.68
N ILE A 34 1.56 23.44 -15.21
CA ILE A 34 2.80 22.89 -14.66
C ILE A 34 2.51 22.06 -13.40
N GLY A 35 1.64 22.53 -12.51
CA GLY A 35 1.23 21.80 -11.33
C GLY A 35 0.55 20.47 -11.66
N LEU A 36 -0.37 20.48 -12.62
CA LEU A 36 -1.07 19.27 -13.10
C LEU A 36 -0.12 18.30 -13.80
N ALA A 37 0.73 18.80 -14.70
CA ALA A 37 1.72 18.00 -15.41
C ALA A 37 2.71 17.35 -14.45
N LYS A 38 3.23 18.12 -13.48
CA LYS A 38 4.12 17.60 -12.42
C LYS A 38 3.41 16.52 -11.60
N ARG A 39 2.14 16.73 -11.20
CA ARG A 39 1.36 15.73 -10.46
C ARG A 39 1.19 14.43 -11.24
N VAL A 40 0.83 14.51 -12.52
CA VAL A 40 0.67 13.33 -13.39
C VAL A 40 2.01 12.63 -13.63
N PHE A 41 3.08 13.40 -13.85
CA PHE A 41 4.41 12.87 -14.14
C PHE A 41 5.03 12.14 -12.93
N LEU A 42 4.93 12.73 -11.72
CA LEU A 42 5.34 12.05 -10.49
C LEU A 42 4.50 10.81 -10.21
N GLN A 43 3.23 10.81 -10.61
CA GLN A 43 2.34 9.66 -10.45
C GLN A 43 2.63 8.51 -11.44
N HIS A 44 3.09 8.83 -12.65
CA HIS A 44 3.37 7.85 -13.71
C HIS A 44 4.82 7.35 -13.75
N SER A 45 5.79 8.06 -13.19
CA SER A 45 7.22 7.72 -13.33
C SER A 45 7.72 6.69 -12.30
N VAL A 46 6.82 5.92 -11.69
CA VAL A 46 7.19 4.88 -10.72
C VAL A 46 7.32 3.54 -11.43
N THR A 47 8.56 3.22 -11.80
CA THR A 47 8.94 1.87 -12.26
C THR A 47 8.84 0.90 -11.08
N MET A 48 8.13 -0.21 -11.29
CA MET A 48 8.02 -1.30 -10.31
C MET A 48 8.51 -2.59 -10.95
N THR A 49 9.23 -3.41 -10.18
CA THR A 49 9.52 -4.79 -10.58
C THR A 49 8.24 -5.64 -10.56
N ALA A 50 8.29 -6.84 -11.15
CA ALA A 50 7.16 -7.75 -11.12
C ALA A 50 6.75 -8.15 -9.69
N GLU A 51 7.72 -8.37 -8.79
CA GLU A 51 7.51 -8.69 -7.38
C GLU A 51 6.85 -7.51 -6.64
N GLU A 52 7.35 -6.29 -6.84
CA GLU A 52 6.80 -5.06 -6.26
C GLU A 52 5.36 -4.81 -6.71
N ALA A 53 5.08 -5.02 -8.00
CA ALA A 53 3.74 -4.85 -8.55
C ALA A 53 2.78 -5.92 -8.01
N ALA A 54 3.25 -7.16 -7.79
CA ALA A 54 2.44 -8.21 -7.16
C ALA A 54 2.12 -7.89 -5.69
N LEU A 55 3.12 -7.46 -4.92
CA LEU A 55 2.93 -7.03 -3.54
C LEU A 55 1.97 -5.83 -3.46
N SER A 56 2.15 -4.81 -4.29
CA SER A 56 1.25 -3.65 -4.31
C SER A 56 -0.20 -4.05 -4.59
N ARG A 57 -0.45 -4.96 -5.54
CA ARG A 57 -1.81 -5.41 -5.87
C ARG A 57 -2.45 -6.25 -4.77
N ASN A 58 -1.67 -7.13 -4.14
CA ASN A 58 -2.22 -8.15 -3.22
C ASN A 58 -2.29 -7.66 -1.77
N ALA A 59 -1.29 -6.86 -1.36
CA ALA A 59 -1.05 -6.44 0.01
C ALA A 59 -1.60 -5.04 0.29
N PHE A 60 -1.61 -4.15 -0.71
CA PHE A 60 -2.05 -2.76 -0.58
C PHE A 60 -3.02 -2.33 -1.69
N PRO A 61 -4.13 -3.05 -1.91
CA PRO A 61 -5.06 -2.76 -3.02
C PRO A 61 -5.70 -1.38 -2.94
N SER A 62 -5.83 -0.79 -1.74
CA SER A 62 -6.38 0.56 -1.57
C SER A 62 -5.36 1.68 -1.80
N PHE A 63 -4.08 1.36 -1.99
CA PHE A 63 -3.03 2.35 -2.19
C PHE A 63 -2.85 2.69 -3.67
N SER A 64 -2.68 3.98 -3.98
CA SER A 64 -2.17 4.37 -5.30
C SER A 64 -0.74 3.87 -5.49
N ARG A 65 -0.31 3.72 -6.75
CA ARG A 65 1.05 3.27 -7.11
C ARG A 65 2.15 4.09 -6.42
N VAL A 66 1.95 5.39 -6.25
CA VAL A 66 2.91 6.28 -5.56
C VAL A 66 2.95 5.99 -4.07
N GLN A 67 1.81 5.79 -3.42
CA GLN A 67 1.75 5.48 -1.99
C GLN A 67 2.35 4.09 -1.71
N ALA A 68 2.02 3.09 -2.53
CA ALA A 68 2.63 1.76 -2.44
C ALA A 68 4.15 1.82 -2.63
N ARG A 69 4.65 2.66 -3.55
CA ARG A 69 6.10 2.84 -3.74
C ARG A 69 6.79 3.38 -2.51
N ARG A 70 6.20 4.36 -1.81
CA ARG A 70 6.76 4.87 -0.55
C ARG A 70 6.93 3.77 0.50
N ILE A 71 6.00 2.81 0.58
CA ILE A 71 6.13 1.66 1.48
C ILE A 71 7.24 0.73 1.00
N LEU A 72 7.29 0.44 -0.31
CA LEU A 72 8.30 -0.43 -0.91
C LEU A 72 9.73 0.11 -0.72
N ASP A 73 9.93 1.42 -0.80
CA ASP A 73 11.22 2.09 -0.59
C ASP A 73 11.73 1.97 0.85
N LEU A 74 10.85 1.65 1.81
CA LEU A 74 11.20 1.54 3.23
C LEU A 74 11.48 0.12 3.69
N GLY A 75 11.15 -0.86 2.86
CA GLY A 75 11.42 -2.26 3.13
C GLY A 75 12.47 -2.83 2.20
N HIS A 76 12.69 -4.13 2.33
CA HIS A 76 13.61 -4.86 1.48
C HIS A 76 13.12 -6.28 1.28
N TRP A 77 13.51 -6.85 0.15
CA TRP A 77 13.21 -8.23 -0.20
C TRP A 77 14.26 -9.18 0.34
N VAL A 78 13.84 -10.31 0.89
CA VAL A 78 14.70 -11.35 1.45
C VAL A 78 14.27 -12.73 0.99
N ASN A 79 15.25 -13.61 0.86
CA ASN A 79 15.03 -15.04 0.72
C ASN A 79 15.18 -15.68 2.09
N LEU A 80 14.20 -16.47 2.49
CA LEU A 80 14.12 -17.10 3.80
C LEU A 80 14.35 -18.59 3.64
N ALA A 81 15.24 -19.14 4.45
CA ALA A 81 15.49 -20.57 4.50
C ALA A 81 14.48 -21.28 5.43
N PRO A 82 14.19 -22.57 5.21
CA PRO A 82 13.46 -23.38 6.18
C PRO A 82 14.07 -23.29 7.58
N GLY A 83 13.23 -23.20 8.61
CA GLY A 83 13.61 -22.98 9.99
C GLY A 83 13.73 -21.51 10.40
N THR A 84 13.62 -20.55 9.46
CA THR A 84 13.65 -19.12 9.79
C THR A 84 12.39 -18.73 10.57
N LEU A 85 12.56 -18.14 11.76
CA LEU A 85 11.47 -17.60 12.56
C LEU A 85 11.12 -16.19 12.10
N LEU A 86 9.85 -15.97 11.74
CA LEU A 86 9.31 -14.67 11.36
C LEU A 86 8.68 -13.94 12.54
N THR A 87 8.04 -14.69 13.43
CA THR A 87 7.56 -14.23 14.73
C THR A 87 7.76 -15.32 15.78
N THR A 88 7.82 -14.91 17.04
CA THR A 88 7.86 -15.82 18.19
C THR A 88 6.75 -15.45 19.15
N GLU A 89 5.94 -16.42 19.55
CA GLU A 89 4.83 -16.23 20.48
C GLU A 89 5.30 -15.52 21.76
N GLY A 90 4.56 -14.50 22.20
CA GLY A 90 4.90 -13.70 23.37
C GLY A 90 5.99 -12.64 23.14
N VAL A 91 6.67 -12.63 21.99
CA VAL A 91 7.71 -11.64 21.67
C VAL A 91 7.11 -10.46 20.88
N PRO A 92 7.45 -9.20 21.24
CA PRO A 92 6.99 -8.02 20.49
C PRO A 92 7.35 -8.06 19.00
N VAL A 93 6.37 -7.81 18.14
CA VAL A 93 6.57 -7.80 16.69
C VAL A 93 7.04 -6.41 16.25
N ARG A 94 8.29 -6.33 15.77
CA ARG A 94 8.90 -5.05 15.32
C ARG A 94 8.96 -4.88 13.81
N THR A 95 8.68 -5.95 13.07
CA THR A 95 8.78 -6.01 11.61
C THR A 95 7.53 -6.65 11.05
N LEU A 96 6.92 -5.99 10.07
CA LEU A 96 5.88 -6.59 9.24
C LEU A 96 6.56 -7.39 8.13
N ASN A 97 6.19 -8.65 8.01
CA ASN A 97 6.67 -9.52 6.95
C ASN A 97 5.52 -9.77 5.98
N TYR A 98 5.73 -9.59 4.68
CA TYR A 98 4.80 -10.03 3.64
C TYR A 98 5.44 -11.17 2.86
N MET A 99 4.85 -12.36 2.95
CA MET A 99 5.29 -13.53 2.20
C MET A 99 4.67 -13.50 0.80
N LEU A 100 5.53 -13.39 -0.23
CA LEU A 100 5.10 -13.43 -1.62
C LEU A 100 4.91 -14.87 -2.10
N SER A 101 5.82 -15.77 -1.73
CA SER A 101 5.79 -17.18 -2.08
C SER A 101 6.57 -18.03 -1.09
N GLY A 102 6.23 -19.33 -1.05
CA GLY A 102 6.85 -20.33 -0.19
C GLY A 102 5.85 -20.91 0.80
N GLU A 103 6.33 -21.23 1.99
CA GLU A 103 5.51 -21.84 3.03
C GLU A 103 6.07 -21.55 4.43
N ALA A 104 5.19 -21.19 5.35
CA ALA A 104 5.48 -21.08 6.78
C ALA A 104 4.37 -21.71 7.62
N LYS A 105 4.76 -22.34 8.72
CA LYS A 105 3.87 -22.94 9.71
C LYS A 105 3.57 -21.94 10.82
N VAL A 106 2.33 -21.92 11.26
CA VAL A 106 1.87 -21.13 12.40
C VAL A 106 1.69 -22.07 13.58
N ILE A 107 2.44 -21.82 14.65
CA ILE A 107 2.48 -22.64 15.86
C ILE A 107 2.00 -21.78 17.02
N CYS A 108 0.95 -22.22 17.70
CA CYS A 108 0.38 -21.56 18.88
C CYS A 108 0.35 -22.58 20.02
N ALA A 109 0.87 -22.22 21.20
CA ALA A 109 0.96 -23.11 22.35
C ALA A 109 1.59 -24.49 22.03
N GLY A 110 2.58 -24.50 21.12
CA GLY A 110 3.29 -25.71 20.71
C GLY A 110 2.57 -26.59 19.68
N GLN A 111 1.35 -26.26 19.26
CA GLN A 111 0.62 -26.97 18.21
C GLN A 111 0.62 -26.20 16.89
N GLU A 112 0.83 -26.91 15.78
CA GLU A 112 0.67 -26.35 14.44
C GLU A 112 -0.82 -26.16 14.16
N ILE A 113 -1.23 -24.91 13.96
CA ILE A 113 -2.64 -24.53 13.75
C ILE A 113 -2.92 -24.10 12.31
N ALA A 114 -1.87 -23.80 11.54
CA ALA A 114 -2.01 -23.30 10.17
C ALA A 114 -0.73 -23.47 9.35
N THR A 115 -0.90 -23.42 8.03
CA THR A 115 0.16 -23.14 7.07
C THR A 115 -0.18 -21.88 6.27
N ILE A 116 0.82 -21.04 6.01
CA ILE A 116 0.72 -19.80 5.22
C ILE A 116 1.64 -19.95 4.01
N ASN A 117 1.09 -19.77 2.81
CA ASN A 117 1.87 -19.77 1.57
C ASN A 117 2.09 -18.36 0.98
N SER A 118 1.25 -17.40 1.37
CA SER A 118 1.34 -16.00 0.96
C SER A 118 0.49 -15.12 1.89
N GLY A 119 0.85 -13.84 2.00
CA GLY A 119 0.12 -12.86 2.81
C GLY A 119 1.02 -12.23 3.89
N PHE A 120 0.44 -11.37 4.71
CA PHE A 120 1.21 -10.70 5.75
C PHE A 120 1.40 -11.59 6.98
N ILE A 121 2.40 -11.29 7.80
CA ILE A 121 2.70 -11.99 9.05
C ILE A 121 2.99 -10.91 10.10
N GLY A 122 2.24 -10.95 11.21
CA GLY A 122 2.31 -9.94 12.29
C GLY A 122 1.31 -8.78 12.21
N GLU A 123 0.34 -8.81 11.29
CA GLU A 123 -0.52 -7.69 10.88
C GLU A 123 -1.15 -6.83 11.97
N ILE A 124 -1.88 -7.44 12.92
CA ILE A 124 -2.61 -6.68 13.94
C ILE A 124 -1.67 -6.10 15.01
N ASN A 125 -0.53 -6.76 15.26
CA ASN A 125 0.34 -6.42 16.37
C ASN A 125 1.51 -5.52 15.98
N VAL A 126 1.86 -5.38 14.70
CA VAL A 126 2.92 -4.46 14.25
C VAL A 126 2.55 -3.00 14.55
N LEU A 127 1.32 -2.58 14.24
CA LEU A 127 0.91 -1.18 14.45
C LEU A 127 0.77 -0.85 15.94
N SER A 128 0.29 -1.82 16.73
CA SER A 128 0.10 -1.71 18.18
C SER A 128 1.36 -2.04 19.00
N GLU A 129 2.46 -2.45 18.34
CA GLU A 129 3.68 -3.00 18.98
C GLU A 129 3.40 -4.14 19.99
N GLY A 130 2.34 -4.90 19.76
CA GLY A 130 1.92 -6.01 20.61
C GLY A 130 2.83 -7.24 20.50
N ALA A 131 2.78 -8.10 21.51
CA ALA A 131 3.41 -9.43 21.47
C ALA A 131 2.77 -10.31 20.40
N ALA A 132 3.55 -11.13 19.68
CA ALA A 132 2.97 -12.06 18.71
C ALA A 132 2.08 -13.10 19.39
N THR A 133 0.94 -13.40 18.79
CA THR A 133 -0.01 -14.41 19.28
C THR A 133 0.38 -15.84 18.92
N ALA A 134 1.31 -16.01 17.98
CA ALA A 134 1.80 -17.30 17.53
C ALA A 134 3.23 -17.18 17.00
N THR A 135 3.95 -18.29 17.05
CA THR A 135 5.24 -18.46 16.40
C THR A 135 5.00 -18.79 14.93
N VAL A 136 5.67 -18.09 14.03
CA VAL A 136 5.61 -18.38 12.58
C VAL A 136 6.99 -18.79 12.11
N CYS A 137 7.11 -20.01 11.59
CA CYS A 137 8.38 -20.61 11.17
C CYS A 137 8.30 -21.02 9.70
N VAL A 138 9.27 -20.61 8.90
CA VAL A 138 9.37 -20.94 7.48
C VAL A 138 9.60 -22.45 7.34
N SER A 139 8.75 -23.16 6.59
CA SER A 139 8.86 -24.60 6.33
C SER A 139 9.47 -24.92 4.96
N GLN A 140 9.34 -24.02 3.98
CA GLN A 140 9.93 -24.14 2.65
C GLN A 140 10.69 -22.86 2.25
N PRO A 141 11.68 -22.92 1.34
CA PRO A 141 12.35 -21.72 0.83
C PRO A 141 11.33 -20.67 0.38
N SER A 142 11.40 -19.49 0.97
CA SER A 142 10.35 -18.47 0.83
C SER A 142 10.90 -17.12 0.40
N ARG A 143 10.10 -16.36 -0.33
CA ARG A 143 10.39 -14.98 -0.74
C ARG A 143 9.50 -14.04 0.05
N ALA A 144 10.10 -13.09 0.77
CA ALA A 144 9.35 -12.15 1.60
C ALA A 144 9.85 -10.71 1.44
N PHE A 145 8.95 -9.78 1.70
CA PHE A 145 9.23 -8.36 1.85
C PHE A 145 9.12 -7.98 3.33
N LEU A 146 10.16 -7.33 3.86
CA LEU A 146 10.26 -6.93 5.26
C LEU A 146 10.23 -5.42 5.37
N VAL A 147 9.37 -4.90 6.24
CA VAL A 147 9.31 -3.48 6.58
C VAL A 147 9.17 -3.30 8.09
N SER A 148 9.95 -2.38 8.67
CA SER A 148 9.86 -2.13 10.11
C SER A 148 8.55 -1.42 10.48
N ALA A 149 8.02 -1.71 11.68
CA ALA A 149 6.85 -1.03 12.21
C ALA A 149 7.04 0.49 12.24
N ARG A 150 8.25 0.95 12.63
CA ARG A 150 8.61 2.37 12.67
C ARG A 150 8.56 3.01 11.29
N ALA A 151 9.12 2.35 10.28
CA ALA A 151 9.10 2.88 8.92
C ALA A 151 7.68 2.94 8.36
N LEU A 152 6.87 1.90 8.60
CA LEU A 152 5.47 1.88 8.20
C LEU A 152 4.67 3.01 8.87
N LYS A 153 4.84 3.20 10.20
CA LYS A 153 4.24 4.31 10.96
C LYS A 153 4.63 5.67 10.39
N SER A 154 5.87 5.84 9.94
CA SER A 154 6.31 7.12 9.35
C SER A 154 5.53 7.48 8.09
N VAL A 155 5.25 6.53 7.19
CA VAL A 155 4.44 6.79 5.97
C VAL A 155 3.02 7.19 6.33
N VAL A 156 2.46 6.49 7.32
CA VAL A 156 1.08 6.64 7.75
C VAL A 156 0.83 7.96 8.48
N GLN A 157 1.80 8.46 9.24
CA GLN A 157 1.68 9.72 9.97
C GLN A 157 1.67 10.97 9.08
N PHE A 158 2.09 10.86 7.82
CA PHE A 158 2.09 11.99 6.89
C PHE A 158 0.72 12.26 6.23
N ASP A 159 -0.27 11.36 6.37
CA ASP A 159 -1.55 11.48 5.68
C ASP A 159 -2.65 10.63 6.36
N TYR A 160 -3.71 11.27 6.89
CA TYR A 160 -4.79 10.59 7.62
C TYR A 160 -5.52 9.54 6.77
N GLU A 161 -5.62 9.74 5.44
CA GLU A 161 -6.22 8.76 4.53
C GLU A 161 -5.37 7.49 4.38
N GLN A 162 -4.04 7.59 4.48
CA GLN A 162 -3.17 6.41 4.36
C GLN A 162 -3.27 5.50 5.58
N HIS A 163 -3.57 6.06 6.76
CA HIS A 163 -3.82 5.28 7.97
C HIS A 163 -5.05 4.40 7.84
N SER A 164 -6.17 4.94 7.35
CA SER A 164 -7.40 4.17 7.20
C SER A 164 -7.24 3.06 6.16
N PHE A 165 -6.55 3.32 5.04
CA PHE A 165 -6.28 2.30 4.02
C PHE A 165 -5.34 1.19 4.51
N LEU A 166 -4.27 1.53 5.22
CA LEU A 166 -3.37 0.50 5.75
C LEU A 166 -4.11 -0.41 6.74
N VAL A 167 -4.89 0.19 7.65
CA VAL A 167 -5.65 -0.56 8.64
C VAL A 167 -6.71 -1.43 7.97
N SER A 168 -7.39 -0.95 6.92
CA SER A 168 -8.35 -1.77 6.18
C SER A 168 -7.71 -2.94 5.46
N ASP A 169 -6.56 -2.73 4.81
CA ASP A 169 -5.87 -3.77 4.06
C ASP A 169 -5.34 -4.87 4.98
N LEU A 170 -4.73 -4.49 6.12
CA LEU A 170 -4.30 -5.43 7.16
C LEU A 170 -5.48 -6.20 7.78
N ARG A 171 -6.62 -5.53 8.04
CA ARG A 171 -7.83 -6.21 8.54
C ARG A 171 -8.38 -7.21 7.53
N ASN A 172 -8.38 -6.85 6.25
CA ASN A 172 -8.89 -7.71 5.18
C ASN A 172 -8.02 -8.95 5.00
N ASP A 173 -6.71 -8.83 5.09
CA ASP A 173 -5.80 -9.98 5.02
C ASP A 173 -5.90 -10.88 6.26
N THR A 174 -6.04 -10.30 7.46
CA THR A 174 -6.33 -11.09 8.66
C THR A 174 -7.66 -11.84 8.52
N GLY A 175 -8.70 -11.20 7.97
CA GLY A 175 -9.98 -11.83 7.67
C GLY A 175 -9.83 -13.02 6.70
N ARG A 176 -9.01 -12.87 5.65
CA ARG A 176 -8.70 -13.96 4.71
C ARG A 176 -8.02 -15.13 5.39
N LYS A 177 -7.06 -14.89 6.30
CA LYS A 177 -6.40 -15.94 7.07
C LYS A 177 -7.34 -16.70 7.98
N LEU A 178 -8.28 -16.01 8.65
CA LEU A 178 -9.27 -16.67 9.51
C LEU A 178 -10.21 -17.56 8.71
N GLN A 179 -10.60 -17.14 7.50
CA GLN A 179 -11.39 -17.98 6.60
C GLN A 179 -10.62 -19.21 6.12
N SER A 180 -9.33 -19.08 5.75
CA SER A 180 -8.52 -20.23 5.36
C SER A 180 -8.29 -21.20 6.53
N LEU A 181 -8.00 -20.68 7.73
CA LEU A 181 -7.88 -21.45 8.96
C LEU A 181 -9.14 -22.26 9.26
N ASN A 182 -10.32 -21.63 9.20
CA ASN A 182 -11.58 -22.32 9.42
C ASN A 182 -11.88 -23.35 8.33
N ALA A 183 -11.50 -23.07 7.08
CA ALA A 183 -11.65 -24.02 5.98
C ALA A 183 -10.78 -25.28 6.15
N ASP A 184 -9.59 -25.14 6.73
CA ASP A 184 -8.69 -26.28 6.98
C ASP A 184 -9.05 -27.04 8.27
N LEU A 185 -9.54 -26.33 9.30
CA LEU A 185 -10.09 -26.95 10.51
C LEU A 185 -11.35 -27.78 10.21
N SER A 186 -12.26 -27.28 9.36
CA SER A 186 -13.47 -28.01 8.95
C SER A 186 -13.19 -29.25 8.10
N LYS A 187 -12.06 -29.29 7.37
CA LYS A 187 -11.59 -30.51 6.70
C LYS A 187 -10.96 -31.51 7.67
N SER A 188 -10.28 -31.04 8.72
CA SER A 188 -9.63 -31.90 9.72
C SER A 188 -10.61 -32.45 10.77
N TYR A 189 -11.73 -31.75 11.00
CA TYR A 189 -12.84 -32.19 11.86
C TYR A 189 -14.18 -32.01 11.13
N PRO A 190 -14.55 -32.93 10.21
CA PRO A 190 -15.89 -32.92 9.64
C PRO A 190 -16.90 -33.17 10.78
N ASN A 191 -17.83 -32.24 10.98
CA ASN A 191 -18.90 -32.36 11.97
C ASN A 191 -19.59 -33.73 11.84
N THR A 192 -19.48 -34.54 12.89
CA THR A 192 -20.35 -35.70 13.15
C THR A 192 -21.77 -35.26 13.47
#